data_AF-A0A165NQC7-F1
#
_entry.id   AF-A0A165NQC7-F1
#
_cell.length_a   1.000
_cell.length_b   1.000
_cell.length_c   1.000
_cell.angle_alpha   90.00
_cell.angle_beta   90.00
_cell.angle_gamma   90.00
#
_symmetry.space_group_name_H-M   'P 1'
#
loop_
_entity.id
_entity.type
_entity.pdbx_description
1 polymer ?
#
loop_
_entity_poly.entity_id
_entity_poly.type
_entity_poly.pdbx_seq_one_letter_code
_entity_poly.pdbx_strand_id
1 'polypeptide(L)'
;MLKYMSPDELAALMKSGKVVGRDYCIVDVRDDDWHGGNIKGSQNSPSHGFLDKVDELVAQTKDVPTVIFHCALSQVRGPKAARIYSETRDILQTQGADKPHEVFVLRGGFQDFQAKYKNDPELVENWKDEVWGSGLQF
;
A
#
# COMPACT_ATOMS: atom_id res chain seq x y z
N MET A 1 0.70 16.65 -6.26
CA MET A 1 2.04 16.03 -6.40
C MET A 1 2.08 14.80 -5.52
N LEU A 2 2.49 13.63 -6.02
CA LEU A 2 2.53 12.41 -5.22
C LEU A 2 3.55 12.53 -4.08
N LYS A 3 3.13 12.17 -2.87
CA LYS A 3 4.01 12.05 -1.71
C LYS A 3 4.54 10.62 -1.63
N TYR A 4 5.78 10.47 -1.23
CA TYR A 4 6.42 9.17 -1.09
C TYR A 4 6.80 8.93 0.36
N MET A 5 6.69 7.68 0.80
CA MET A 5 7.16 7.18 2.08
C MET A 5 8.23 6.11 1.83
N SER A 6 9.33 6.15 2.54
CA SER A 6 10.38 5.12 2.48
C SER A 6 9.97 3.85 3.24
N PRO A 7 10.64 2.71 2.96
CA PRO A 7 10.45 1.50 3.76
C PRO A 7 10.68 1.71 5.27
N ASP A 8 11.69 2.51 5.63
CA ASP A 8 12.05 2.73 7.03
C ASP A 8 10.99 3.60 7.75
N GLU A 9 10.44 4.60 7.07
CA GLU A 9 9.33 5.40 7.60
C GLU A 9 8.05 4.57 7.77
N LEU A 10 7.74 3.68 6.83
CA LEU A 10 6.58 2.79 6.94
C LEU A 10 6.76 1.79 8.09
N ALA A 11 7.94 1.18 8.22
CA ALA A 11 8.24 0.27 9.32
C ALA A 11 8.14 0.98 10.68
N ALA A 12 8.67 2.19 10.80
CA ALA A 12 8.54 3.01 12.00
C ALA A 12 7.07 3.36 12.30
N LEU A 13 6.28 3.69 11.28
CA LEU A 13 4.84 3.93 11.43
C LEU A 13 4.12 2.70 11.99
N MET A 14 4.40 1.52 11.43
CA MET A 14 3.80 0.25 11.86
C MET A 14 4.15 -0.09 13.30
N LYS A 15 5.36 0.26 13.76
CA LYS A 15 5.83 0.01 15.14
C LYS A 15 5.55 1.15 16.12
N SER A 16 4.85 2.20 15.70
CA SER A 16 4.58 3.39 16.53
C SER A 16 3.38 3.26 17.48
N GLY A 17 2.68 2.12 17.49
CA GLY A 17 1.43 1.95 18.24
C GLY A 17 0.18 2.50 17.54
N LYS A 18 0.33 3.08 16.35
CA LYS A 18 -0.78 3.40 15.45
C LYS A 18 -1.43 2.12 14.94
N VAL A 19 -2.74 2.19 14.69
CA VAL A 19 -3.59 1.05 14.37
C VAL A 19 -3.99 1.10 12.89
N VAL A 20 -3.75 0.00 12.18
CA VAL A 20 -4.20 -0.20 10.80
C VAL A 20 -5.74 -0.11 10.73
N GLY A 21 -6.27 0.58 9.72
CA GLY A 21 -7.71 0.78 9.53
C GLY A 21 -8.33 1.87 10.43
N ARG A 22 -7.55 2.45 11.35
CA ARG A 22 -7.96 3.62 12.14
C ARG A 22 -7.06 4.82 11.87
N ASP A 23 -5.75 4.62 12.04
CA ASP A 23 -4.76 5.69 11.97
C ASP A 23 -4.07 5.73 10.60
N TYR A 24 -3.93 4.57 9.94
CA TYR A 24 -3.43 4.45 8.57
C TYR A 24 -3.94 3.18 7.89
N CYS A 25 -3.86 3.12 6.56
CA CYS A 25 -4.14 1.92 5.76
C CYS A 25 -3.02 1.72 4.73
N ILE A 26 -2.67 0.45 4.45
CA ILE A 26 -1.71 0.08 3.43
C ILE A 26 -2.48 -0.64 2.32
N VAL A 27 -2.42 -0.12 1.09
CA VAL A 27 -3.09 -0.68 -0.08
C VAL A 27 -2.05 -1.28 -1.02
N ASP A 28 -2.09 -2.60 -1.15
CA ASP A 28 -1.23 -3.37 -2.05
C ASP A 28 -1.95 -3.58 -3.38
N VAL A 29 -1.48 -2.93 -4.44
CA VAL A 29 -2.10 -3.01 -5.78
C VAL A 29 -1.38 -3.98 -6.71
N ARG A 30 -0.59 -4.92 -6.16
CA ARG A 30 -0.10 -6.09 -6.92
C ARG A 30 -1.27 -6.95 -7.37
N ASP A 31 -1.08 -7.60 -8.52
CA ASP A 31 -2.06 -8.49 -9.14
C ASP A 31 -1.66 -9.93 -8.77
N ASP A 32 -1.38 -10.81 -9.74
CA ASP A 32 -0.92 -12.18 -9.46
C ASP A 32 0.43 -12.21 -8.71
N ASP A 33 1.24 -11.15 -8.85
CA ASP A 33 2.51 -10.95 -8.14
C ASP A 33 2.35 -10.52 -6.68
N TRP A 34 1.13 -10.51 -6.15
CA TRP A 34 0.85 -10.38 -4.72
C TRP A 34 1.26 -11.64 -3.93
N HIS A 35 1.18 -12.81 -4.57
CA HIS A 35 1.47 -14.09 -3.92
C HIS A 35 2.93 -14.19 -3.44
N GLY A 36 3.14 -14.87 -2.30
CA GLY A 36 4.47 -15.17 -1.76
C GLY A 36 4.95 -14.24 -0.64
N GLY A 37 4.17 -13.22 -0.29
CA GLY A 37 4.42 -12.37 0.87
C GLY A 37 3.81 -10.98 0.68
N ASN A 38 3.35 -10.38 1.77
CA ASN A 38 2.79 -9.03 1.77
C ASN A 38 3.15 -8.27 3.05
N ILE A 39 2.99 -6.95 3.01
CA ILE A 39 3.14 -6.11 4.21
C ILE A 39 2.00 -6.45 5.15
N LYS A 40 2.33 -6.65 6.43
CA LYS A 40 1.36 -7.10 7.43
C LYS A 40 0.18 -6.15 7.54
N GLY A 41 -1.03 -6.70 7.43
CA GLY A 41 -2.27 -5.95 7.52
C GLY A 41 -2.56 -5.07 6.30
N SER A 42 -1.83 -5.23 5.18
CA SER A 42 -2.19 -4.55 3.94
C SER A 42 -3.46 -5.13 3.34
N GLN A 43 -4.30 -4.26 2.77
CA GLN A 43 -5.43 -4.65 1.95
C GLN A 43 -4.98 -4.81 0.50
N ASN A 44 -5.21 -5.98 -0.10
CA ASN A 44 -4.96 -6.15 -1.52
C ASN A 44 -6.11 -5.56 -2.36
N SER A 45 -5.78 -4.60 -3.23
CA SER A 45 -6.70 -3.99 -4.19
C SER A 45 -6.01 -3.98 -5.56
N PRO A 46 -6.04 -5.11 -6.31
CA PRO A 46 -5.28 -5.29 -7.54
C PRO A 46 -5.49 -4.15 -8.54
N SER A 47 -4.42 -3.82 -9.28
CA SER A 47 -4.44 -2.71 -10.23
C SER A 47 -5.35 -2.97 -11.44
N HIS A 48 -5.57 -4.24 -11.77
CA HIS A 48 -6.53 -4.65 -12.81
C HIS A 48 -7.96 -4.27 -12.42
N GLY A 49 -8.60 -3.41 -13.22
CA GLY A 49 -9.95 -2.89 -12.94
C GLY A 49 -10.00 -1.90 -11.78
N PHE A 50 -8.88 -1.30 -11.36
CA PHE A 50 -8.83 -0.39 -10.21
C PHE A 50 -9.78 0.82 -10.35
N LEU A 51 -9.96 1.35 -11.58
CA LEU A 51 -10.88 2.47 -11.83
C LEU A 51 -12.33 2.12 -11.46
N ASP A 52 -12.76 0.88 -11.70
CA ASP A 52 -14.13 0.45 -11.41
C ASP A 52 -14.35 0.17 -9.92
N LYS A 53 -13.27 0.03 -9.14
CA LYS A 53 -13.28 -0.36 -7.72
C LYS A 53 -12.87 0.77 -6.77
N VAL A 54 -12.39 1.89 -7.28
CA VAL A 54 -11.85 2.97 -6.43
C VAL A 54 -12.89 3.52 -5.48
N ASP A 55 -14.15 3.63 -5.91
CA ASP A 55 -15.23 4.15 -5.06
C ASP A 55 -15.50 3.25 -3.85
N GLU A 56 -15.39 1.93 -4.03
CA GLU A 56 -15.50 0.96 -2.93
C GLU A 56 -14.33 1.11 -1.96
N LEU A 57 -13.10 1.22 -2.48
CA LEU A 57 -11.91 1.44 -1.64
C LEU A 57 -12.02 2.74 -0.85
N VAL A 58 -12.48 3.82 -1.48
CA VAL A 58 -12.75 5.10 -0.81
C VAL A 58 -13.79 4.91 0.30
N ALA A 59 -14.90 4.24 0.04
CA ALA A 59 -15.93 4.00 1.05
C ALA A 59 -15.39 3.24 2.28
N GLN A 60 -14.50 2.27 2.06
CA GLN A 60 -13.87 1.48 3.12
C GLN A 60 -12.82 2.25 3.93
N THR A 61 -12.21 3.28 3.34
CA THR A 61 -11.04 3.97 3.92
C THR A 61 -11.28 5.45 4.19
N LYS A 62 -12.49 5.97 3.96
CA LYS A 62 -12.85 7.40 4.13
C LYS A 62 -12.50 7.97 5.50
N ASP A 63 -12.63 7.15 6.55
CA ASP A 63 -12.38 7.54 7.94
C ASP A 63 -10.92 7.36 8.38
N VAL A 64 -10.06 6.84 7.50
CA VAL A 64 -8.62 6.64 7.76
C VAL A 64 -7.84 7.85 7.23
N PRO A 65 -7.08 8.56 8.07
CA PRO A 65 -6.45 9.82 7.68
C PRO A 65 -5.21 9.64 6.79
N THR A 66 -4.61 8.45 6.73
CA THR A 66 -3.40 8.20 5.93
C THR A 66 -3.53 6.88 5.16
N VAL A 67 -3.35 6.94 3.84
CA VAL A 67 -3.40 5.76 2.97
C VAL A 67 -2.11 5.64 2.18
N ILE A 68 -1.44 4.50 2.29
CA ILE A 68 -0.15 4.23 1.66
C ILE A 68 -0.34 3.17 0.58
N PHE A 69 -0.13 3.53 -0.68
CA PHE A 69 -0.19 2.63 -1.81
C PHE A 69 1.17 2.03 -2.14
N HIS A 70 1.20 0.78 -2.58
CA HIS A 70 2.39 0.19 -3.17
C HIS A 70 2.04 -0.86 -4.23
N CYS A 71 2.99 -1.19 -5.09
CA CYS A 71 2.94 -2.42 -5.87
C CYS A 71 4.25 -3.21 -5.66
N ALA A 72 4.70 -3.99 -6.65
CA ALA A 72 6.00 -4.67 -6.57
C ALA A 72 7.18 -3.68 -6.46
N LEU A 73 7.23 -2.70 -7.38
CA LEU A 73 8.31 -1.70 -7.48
C LEU A 73 7.86 -0.26 -7.19
N SER A 74 6.55 -0.03 -7.13
CA SER A 74 5.94 1.31 -7.06
C SER A 74 6.38 2.29 -8.16
N GLN A 75 6.64 1.81 -9.37
CA GLN A 75 7.02 2.65 -10.51
C GLN A 75 5.85 2.96 -11.46
N VAL A 76 4.82 2.10 -11.49
CA VAL A 76 3.68 2.24 -12.41
C VAL A 76 2.36 2.07 -11.67
N ARG A 77 2.02 0.84 -11.26
CA ARG A 77 0.72 0.50 -10.66
C ARG A 77 0.45 1.27 -9.36
N GLY A 78 1.41 1.28 -8.43
CA GLY A 78 1.30 2.02 -7.16
C GLY A 78 1.04 3.52 -7.35
N PRO A 79 1.91 4.27 -8.06
CA PRO A 79 1.69 5.69 -8.36
C PRO A 79 0.37 5.98 -9.09
N LYS A 80 -0.02 5.14 -10.05
CA LYS A 80 -1.27 5.29 -10.79
C LYS A 80 -2.48 5.14 -9.87
N ALA A 81 -2.52 4.08 -9.07
CA ALA A 81 -3.62 3.83 -8.13
C ALA A 81 -3.73 4.93 -7.07
N ALA A 82 -2.59 5.35 -6.48
CA ALA A 82 -2.55 6.44 -5.53
C ALA A 82 -3.10 7.75 -6.10
N ARG A 83 -2.76 8.05 -7.37
CA ARG A 83 -3.27 9.25 -8.05
C ARG A 83 -4.77 9.19 -8.26
N ILE A 84 -5.28 8.09 -8.82
CA ILE A 84 -6.73 7.90 -9.05
C ILE A 84 -7.48 8.06 -7.73
N TYR A 85 -7.02 7.36 -6.69
CA TYR A 85 -7.64 7.41 -5.37
C TYR A 85 -7.60 8.81 -4.75
N SER A 86 -6.46 9.51 -4.82
CA SER A 86 -6.32 10.89 -4.33
C SER A 86 -7.26 11.83 -5.07
N GLU A 87 -7.31 11.76 -6.40
CA GLU A 87 -8.19 12.62 -7.21
C GLU A 87 -9.68 12.37 -6.87
N THR A 88 -10.09 11.11 -6.66
CA THR A 88 -11.46 10.77 -6.22
C THR A 88 -11.77 11.37 -4.84
N ARG A 89 -10.87 11.20 -3.86
CA ARG A 89 -11.05 11.74 -2.49
C ARG A 89 -11.04 13.27 -2.47
N ASP A 90 -10.17 13.91 -3.25
CA ASP A 90 -10.07 15.38 -3.37
C ASP A 90 -11.38 16.00 -3.91
N ILE A 91 -12.00 15.34 -4.89
CA ILE A 91 -13.32 15.73 -5.42
C ILE A 91 -14.38 15.66 -4.32
N LEU A 92 -14.45 14.54 -3.59
CA LEU A 92 -15.41 14.37 -2.50
C LEU A 92 -15.17 15.37 -1.37
N GLN A 93 -13.91 15.66 -1.03
CA GLN A 93 -13.56 16.64 -0.01
C GLN A 93 -14.01 18.04 -0.43
N THR A 94 -13.81 18.42 -1.70
CA THR A 94 -14.27 19.72 -2.23
C THR A 94 -15.81 19.85 -2.18
N GLN A 95 -16.53 18.73 -2.24
CA GLN A 95 -17.98 18.67 -2.10
C GLN A 95 -18.46 18.60 -0.64
N GLY A 96 -17.55 18.55 0.33
CA GLY A 96 -17.89 18.36 1.74
C GLY A 96 -18.34 16.94 2.10
N ALA A 97 -18.12 15.97 1.22
CA ALA A 97 -18.50 14.57 1.38
C ALA A 97 -17.35 13.69 1.93
N ASP A 98 -16.18 14.26 2.18
CA ASP A 98 -15.01 13.56 2.71
C ASP A 98 -14.18 14.42 3.67
N LYS A 99 -13.32 13.76 4.45
CA LYS A 99 -12.44 14.35 5.47
C LYS A 99 -11.05 14.65 4.90
N PRO A 100 -10.27 15.54 5.55
CA PRO A 100 -8.85 15.69 5.25
C PRO A 100 -8.12 14.36 5.34
N HIS A 101 -7.28 14.09 4.36
CA HIS A 101 -6.58 12.82 4.22
C HIS A 101 -5.21 13.01 3.57
N GLU A 102 -4.35 12.02 3.73
CA GLU A 102 -2.99 11.99 3.19
C GLU A 102 -2.79 10.70 2.40
N VAL A 103 -2.26 10.83 1.17
CA VAL A 103 -1.99 9.70 0.28
C VAL A 103 -0.50 9.63 -0.02
N PHE A 104 0.10 8.46 0.24
CA PHE A 104 1.51 8.18 -0.02
C PHE A 104 1.68 7.02 -0.99
N VAL A 105 2.83 7.00 -1.67
CA VAL A 105 3.35 5.83 -2.38
C VAL A 105 4.58 5.30 -1.64
N LEU A 106 4.60 4.00 -1.33
CA LEU A 106 5.79 3.35 -0.76
C LEU A 106 6.88 3.29 -1.83
N ARG A 107 7.99 4.01 -1.59
CA ARG A 107 9.15 4.02 -2.47
C ARG A 107 9.76 2.62 -2.55
N GLY A 108 10.03 2.16 -3.77
CA GLY A 108 10.61 0.82 -4.02
C GLY A 108 9.60 -0.33 -3.95
N GLY A 109 8.36 -0.05 -3.55
CA GLY A 109 7.30 -1.05 -3.46
C GLY A 109 7.60 -2.17 -2.47
N PHE A 110 6.93 -3.30 -2.65
CA PHE A 110 7.14 -4.46 -1.81
C PHE A 110 8.55 -5.03 -1.95
N GLN A 111 9.19 -4.92 -3.12
CA GLN A 111 10.53 -5.44 -3.37
C GLN A 111 11.57 -4.86 -2.39
N ASP A 112 11.62 -3.54 -2.24
CA ASP A 112 12.57 -2.90 -1.33
C ASP A 112 12.17 -3.11 0.13
N PHE A 113 10.87 -3.14 0.42
CA PHE A 113 10.38 -3.39 1.78
C PHE A 113 10.74 -4.80 2.27
N GLN A 114 10.44 -5.83 1.49
CA GLN A 114 10.75 -7.21 1.86
C GLN A 114 12.26 -7.45 1.96
N ALA A 115 13.07 -6.80 1.11
CA ALA A 115 14.52 -6.96 1.14
C ALA A 115 15.11 -6.59 2.51
N LYS A 116 14.48 -5.63 3.20
CA LYS A 116 14.87 -5.22 4.55
C LYS A 116 14.16 -6.01 5.65
N TYR A 117 12.88 -6.32 5.47
CA TYR A 117 11.99 -6.70 6.58
C TYR A 117 11.33 -8.08 6.45
N LYS A 118 11.64 -8.90 5.45
CA LYS A 118 11.01 -10.22 5.27
C LYS A 118 11.08 -11.15 6.49
N ASN A 119 12.11 -10.99 7.33
CA ASN A 119 12.32 -11.79 8.53
C ASN A 119 11.60 -11.23 9.77
N ASP A 120 10.92 -10.09 9.65
CA ASP A 120 10.21 -9.45 10.75
C ASP A 120 8.70 -9.74 10.66
N PRO A 121 8.15 -10.63 11.51
CA PRO A 121 6.75 -11.04 11.46
C PRO A 121 5.78 -9.94 11.95
N GLU A 122 6.28 -8.81 12.45
CA GLU A 122 5.47 -7.62 12.72
C GLU A 122 5.26 -6.76 11.47
N LEU A 123 6.09 -6.94 10.44
CA LEU A 123 6.11 -6.10 9.24
C LEU A 123 5.73 -6.85 7.97
N VAL A 124 6.07 -8.13 7.85
CA VAL A 124 5.77 -8.98 6.69
C VAL A 124 5.02 -10.22 7.14
N GLU A 125 4.00 -10.62 6.36
CA GLU A 125 3.22 -11.84 6.59
C GLU A 125 3.06 -12.64 5.29
N ASN A 126 2.55 -13.86 5.41
CA ASN A 126 2.32 -14.79 4.29
C ASN A 126 3.57 -15.05 3.43
N TRP A 127 4.76 -14.94 4.03
CA TRP A 127 6.02 -15.19 3.36
C TRP A 127 6.12 -16.65 2.91
N LYS A 128 6.56 -16.86 1.67
CA LYS A 128 6.77 -18.20 1.11
C LYS A 128 8.13 -18.29 0.46
N ASP A 129 9.06 -19.01 1.08
CA ASP A 129 10.40 -19.20 0.54
C ASP A 129 10.39 -19.83 -0.85
N GLU A 130 9.42 -20.66 -1.22
CA GLU A 130 9.30 -21.24 -2.56
C GLU A 130 9.07 -20.22 -3.68
N VAL A 131 8.42 -19.08 -3.38
CA VAL A 131 8.14 -18.02 -4.36
C VAL A 131 9.38 -17.14 -4.57
N TRP A 132 10.17 -16.95 -3.52
CA TRP A 132 11.38 -16.10 -3.54
C TRP A 132 12.69 -16.89 -3.69
N GLY A 133 12.62 -18.21 -3.52
CA GLY A 133 13.75 -19.12 -3.35
C GLY A 133 14.26 -19.77 -4.63
N SER A 134 13.71 -19.44 -5.79
CA SER A 134 14.36 -19.75 -7.08
C SER A 134 15.36 -18.64 -7.45
N GLY A 135 16.34 -18.40 -6.57
CA GLY A 135 17.52 -17.62 -6.89
C GLY A 135 18.68 -18.57 -7.18
N LEU A 136 18.92 -18.88 -8.46
CA LEU A 136 20.29 -19.17 -8.89
C LEU A 136 21.14 -17.99 -8.42
N GLN A 137 21.99 -18.22 -7.43
CA GLN A 137 23.12 -17.37 -7.15
C GLN A 137 24.02 -17.45 -8.38
N PHE A 138 24.11 -16.36 -9.13
CA PHE A 138 25.23 -16.13 -10.04
C PHE A 138 26.33 -15.41 -9.27
#